data_AF-A0A5J4QQ53-F1
#
_entry.id   AF-A0A5J4QQ53-F1
#
_cell.length_a   1.000
_cell.length_b   1.000
_cell.length_c   1.000
_cell.angle_alpha   90.00
_cell.angle_beta   90.00
_cell.angle_gamma   90.00
#
_symmetry.space_group_name_H-M   'P 1'
#
loop_
_entity.id
_entity.type
_entity.pdbx_description
1 polymer ?
#
loop_
_entity_poly.entity_id
_entity_poly.type
_entity_poly.pdbx_seq_one_letter_code
_entity_poly.pdbx_strand_id
1 'polypeptide(L)'
;MNKSKGNPNTKIWLIGDSAPEKWEKDLTHPFDERHPVIHNIWTPIIYKIQKLIYDEKSILISDDFFIRNAVEKACTKPKNNIKE
;
A
#
# COMPACT_ATOMS: atom_id res chain seq x y z
N MET A 1 2.49 3.92 13.61
CA MET A 1 2.86 3.79 12.19
C MET A 1 3.11 5.15 11.54
N ASN A 2 4.09 5.27 10.63
CA ASN A 2 4.29 6.44 9.77
C ASN A 2 3.10 6.62 8.80
N LYS A 3 2.88 7.84 8.30
CA LYS A 3 1.77 8.14 7.36
C LYS A 3 1.99 7.59 5.95
N SER A 4 3.26 7.41 5.56
CA SER A 4 3.66 6.97 4.23
C SER A 4 5.04 6.30 4.25
N LYS A 5 5.40 5.66 3.13
CA LYS A 5 6.74 5.13 2.81
C LYS A 5 7.11 5.52 1.38
N GLY A 6 8.37 5.86 1.14
CA GLY A 6 8.89 6.19 -0.19
C GLY A 6 8.78 7.68 -0.55
N ASN A 7 9.13 8.00 -1.81
CA ASN A 7 9.16 9.37 -2.33
C ASN A 7 7.83 9.72 -3.04
N PRO A 8 7.12 10.80 -2.66
CA PRO A 8 5.85 11.17 -3.32
C PRO A 8 6.01 11.52 -4.80
N ASN A 9 7.22 11.79 -5.29
CA ASN A 9 7.47 12.09 -6.71
C ASN A 9 7.59 10.84 -7.60
N THR A 10 7.44 9.63 -7.06
CA THR A 10 7.43 8.43 -7.90
C THR A 10 6.16 8.34 -8.74
N LYS A 11 6.24 7.60 -9.86
CA LYS A 11 5.15 7.46 -10.83
C LYS A 11 4.07 6.47 -10.38
N ILE A 12 4.40 5.57 -9.45
CA ILE A 12 3.51 4.49 -9.03
C ILE A 12 3.21 4.66 -7.55
N TRP A 13 1.92 4.77 -7.25
CA TRP A 13 1.42 4.95 -5.90
C TRP A 13 0.63 3.71 -5.47
N LEU A 14 0.94 3.19 -4.29
CA LEU A 14 0.20 2.11 -3.65
C LEU A 14 -0.63 2.69 -2.52
N ILE A 15 -1.95 2.72 -2.70
CA ILE A 15 -2.87 3.34 -1.76
C ILE A 15 -3.65 2.26 -1.01
N GLY A 16 -3.36 2.16 0.29
CA GLY A 16 -4.18 1.39 1.23
C GLY A 16 -5.40 2.19 1.66
N ASP A 17 -6.42 1.50 2.15
CA ASP A 17 -7.63 2.14 2.67
C ASP A 17 -7.34 2.83 4.03
N SER A 18 -6.94 2.06 5.05
CA SER A 18 -6.57 2.59 6.36
C SER A 18 -5.56 1.74 7.11
N ALA A 19 -5.02 2.27 8.22
CA ALA A 19 -4.22 1.48 9.15
C ALA A 19 -5.06 0.35 9.78
N PRO A 20 -4.47 -0.84 10.03
CA PRO A 20 -5.15 -1.95 10.69
C PRO A 20 -5.25 -1.70 12.20
N GLU A 21 -6.45 -1.67 12.77
CA GLU A 21 -6.68 -1.31 14.18
C GLU A 21 -5.87 -2.15 15.18
N LYS A 22 -5.76 -3.46 14.93
CA LYS A 22 -5.07 -4.39 15.85
C LYS A 22 -3.55 -4.41 15.69
N TRP A 23 -3.02 -3.98 14.55
CA TRP A 23 -1.60 -4.11 14.20
C TRP A 23 -0.89 -2.76 14.08
N GLU A 24 -1.61 -1.63 14.15
CA GLU A 24 -1.07 -0.28 13.91
C GLU A 24 0.15 0.06 14.79
N LYS A 25 0.21 -0.48 16.00
CA LYS A 25 1.33 -0.28 16.93
C LYS A 25 2.57 -1.10 16.57
N ASP A 26 2.37 -2.24 15.92
CA ASP A 26 3.43 -3.17 15.56
C ASP A 26 4.04 -2.82 14.20
N LEU A 27 3.28 -2.14 13.33
CA LEU A 27 3.71 -1.75 11.98
C LEU A 27 4.38 -0.38 11.94
N THR A 28 5.46 -0.27 11.16
CA THR A 28 6.21 0.99 11.03
C THR A 28 5.68 1.87 9.92
N HIS A 29 5.13 1.30 8.84
CA HIS A 29 4.55 2.05 7.71
C HIS A 29 3.38 1.30 7.06
N PRO A 30 2.57 1.96 6.20
CA PRO A 30 1.57 1.27 5.40
C PRO A 30 2.22 0.17 4.55
N PHE A 31 1.53 -0.96 4.40
CA PHE A 31 2.01 -2.16 3.72
C PHE A 31 3.38 -2.64 4.23
N ASP A 32 3.58 -2.56 5.54
CA ASP A 32 4.68 -3.25 6.21
C ASP A 32 4.73 -4.74 5.82
N GLU A 33 5.91 -5.24 5.46
CA GLU A 33 6.11 -6.65 5.09
C GLU A 33 5.70 -7.65 6.18
N ARG A 34 5.57 -7.21 7.43
CA ARG A 34 5.09 -8.05 8.54
C ARG A 34 3.58 -8.28 8.49
N HIS A 35 2.83 -7.47 7.74
CA HIS A 35 1.38 -7.59 7.64
C HIS A 35 0.96 -8.46 6.42
N PRO A 36 0.12 -9.49 6.59
CA PRO A 36 -0.17 -10.47 5.53
C PRO A 36 -0.85 -9.88 4.27
N VAL A 37 -1.48 -8.71 4.38
CA VAL A 37 -2.19 -8.09 3.26
C VAL A 37 -1.27 -7.76 2.07
N ILE A 38 0.00 -7.42 2.33
CA ILE A 38 0.94 -7.14 1.25
C ILE A 38 1.21 -8.41 0.43
N HIS A 39 1.40 -9.54 1.11
CA HIS A 39 1.68 -10.82 0.47
C HIS A 39 0.47 -11.40 -0.24
N ASN A 40 -0.73 -11.21 0.32
CA ASN A 40 -1.95 -11.82 -0.21
C ASN A 40 -2.59 -11.01 -1.33
N ILE A 41 -2.42 -9.68 -1.35
CA ILE A 41 -3.06 -8.81 -2.33
C ILE A 41 -2.03 -8.16 -3.25
N TRP A 42 -1.02 -7.49 -2.68
CA TRP A 42 -0.12 -6.64 -3.45
C TRP A 42 0.97 -7.40 -4.17
N THR A 43 1.57 -8.43 -3.55
CA THR A 43 2.61 -9.24 -4.19
C THR A 43 2.11 -9.88 -5.50
N PRO A 44 0.93 -10.51 -5.58
CA PRO A 44 0.41 -11.03 -6.85
C PRO A 44 0.15 -9.95 -7.91
N ILE A 45 -0.33 -8.77 -7.50
CA ILE A 45 -0.61 -7.66 -8.42
C ILE A 45 0.70 -7.09 -8.97
N ILE A 46 1.68 -6.80 -8.11
CA ILE A 46 3.00 -6.29 -8.48
C ILE A 46 3.71 -7.32 -9.39
N TYR A 47 3.63 -8.60 -9.05
CA TYR A 47 4.19 -9.67 -9.89
C TYR A 47 3.54 -9.70 -11.28
N LYS A 48 2.23 -9.47 -11.37
CA LYS A 48 1.53 -9.42 -12.65
C LYS A 48 1.89 -8.17 -13.46
N ILE A 49 2.05 -7.02 -12.82
CA ILE A 49 2.55 -5.78 -13.45
C ILE A 49 3.96 -6.00 -14.01
N GLN A 50 4.86 -6.55 -13.18
CA GLN A 50 6.23 -6.91 -13.56
C GLN A 50 6.23 -7.80 -14.80
N LYS A 51 5.42 -8.87 -14.81
CA LYS A 51 5.35 -9.82 -15.94
C LYS A 51 4.74 -9.24 -17.22
N LEU A 52 3.79 -8.32 -17.10
CA LEU A 52 3.03 -7.81 -18.25
C LEU A 52 3.64 -6.56 -18.90
N ILE A 53 4.29 -5.71 -18.10
CA ILE A 53 4.76 -4.39 -18.55
C ILE A 53 6.27 -4.36 -18.74
N TYR A 54 7.01 -5.08 -17.91
CA TYR A 54 8.47 -5.04 -17.90
C TYR A 54 9.05 -6.27 -18.60
N ASP A 55 10.17 -6.07 -19.28
CA ASP A 55 10.92 -7.19 -19.85
C ASP A 55 11.68 -7.96 -18.74
N GLU A 56 12.24 -9.11 -19.08
CA GLU A 56 12.98 -9.96 -18.13
C GLU A 56 14.25 -9.29 -17.56
N LYS A 57 14.65 -8.13 -18.08
CA LYS A 57 15.86 -7.39 -17.68
C LYS A 57 15.56 -6.20 -16.78
N SER A 58 14.30 -5.77 -16.71
CA SER A 58 13.87 -4.61 -15.94
C SER A 58 13.12 -5.08 -14.71
N ILE A 59 13.53 -4.65 -13.52
CA ILE A 59 12.88 -5.01 -12.26
C ILE A 59 12.25 -3.78 -11.65
N LEU A 60 10.99 -3.89 -11.26
CA LEU A 60 10.30 -2.89 -10.47
C LEU A 60 10.76 -3.01 -9.01
N ILE A 61 11.48 -2.00 -8.50
CA ILE A 61 12.04 -2.03 -7.14
C ILE A 61 11.09 -1.36 -6.14
N SER A 62 11.17 -1.77 -4.87
CA SER A 62 10.30 -1.25 -3.81
C SER A 62 10.35 0.27 -3.65
N ASP A 63 11.49 0.86 -3.99
CA ASP A 63 11.76 2.30 -3.83
C ASP A 63 11.11 3.13 -4.95
N ASP A 64 10.63 2.48 -6.02
CA ASP A 64 9.84 3.12 -7.08
C ASP A 64 8.39 3.38 -6.66
N PHE A 65 7.97 2.89 -5.49
CA PHE A 65 6.61 3.08 -4.99
C PHE A 65 6.53 4.16 -3.93
N PHE A 66 5.51 5.00 -4.05
CA PHE A 66 5.02 5.77 -2.92
C PHE A 66 3.85 5.05 -2.28
N ILE A 67 3.93 4.76 -0.99
CA ILE A 67 2.92 3.99 -0.27
C ILE A 67 2.30 4.86 0.81
N ARG A 68 0.97 4.91 0.87
CA ARG A 68 0.24 5.55 1.97
C ARG A 68 -1.15 4.96 2.15
N ASN A 69 -1.79 5.31 3.26
CA ASN A 69 -3.24 5.09 3.40
C ASN A 69 -4.02 6.32 2.94
N ALA A 70 -5.22 6.07 2.41
CA ALA A 70 -6.21 7.10 2.11
C ALA A 70 -6.71 7.76 3.41
N VAL A 71 -6.97 6.95 4.43
CA VAL A 71 -7.42 7.38 5.75
C VAL A 71 -6.43 6.93 6.81
N GLU A 72 -6.03 7.82 7.72
CA GLU A 72 -5.05 7.46 8.76
C GLU A 72 -5.60 6.43 9.74
N LYS A 73 -6.84 6.61 10.19
CA LYS A 73 -7.50 5.73 11.18
C LYS A 73 -8.69 5.02 10.56
N ALA A 74 -8.83 3.73 10.85
CA ALA A 74 -10.00 2.97 10.40
C ALA A 74 -11.32 3.57 10.96
N CYS A 75 -11.30 4.08 12.19
CA CYS A 75 -12.47 4.65 12.85
C CYS A 75 -12.95 5.99 12.26
N THR A 76 -12.15 6.66 11.43
CA THR A 76 -12.55 7.90 10.73
C THR A 76 -13.19 7.63 9.38
N LYS A 77 -13.35 6.36 8.98
CA LYS A 77 -14.10 6.02 7.78
C LYS A 77 -15.57 6.42 7.95
N PRO A 78 -16.20 6.97 6.89
CA PRO A 78 -17.63 7.24 6.92
C PRO A 78 -18.38 5.93 7.18
N LYS A 79 -19.20 5.90 8.23
CA LYS A 79 -19.97 4.71 8.63
C LYS A 79 -21.09 4.37 7.64
N ASN A 80 -21.50 5.35 6.84
CA ASN A 80 -22.57 5.25 5.86
C ASN A 80 -22.07 5.76 4.50
N ASN A 81 -22.35 5.01 3.43
CA ASN A 81 -22.31 5.53 2.07
C ASN A 81 -23.49 6.50 1.91
N ILE A 82 -23.30 7.78 2.24
CA ILE A 82 -24.24 8.80 1.77
C ILE A 82 -23.98 8.89 0.27
N LYS A 83 -24.82 8.21 -0.51
CA LYS A 83 -24.91 8.46 -1.94
C LYS A 83 -25.61 9.81 -2.07
N GLU A 84 -24.86 10.84 -2.44
CA GLU A 84 -25.42 12.05 -3.05
C GLU A 84 -25.92 11.73 -4.46
#